data_AF-A0A1J4W7R7-F1
#
_entry.id   AF-A0A1J4W7R7-F1
#
_cell.length_a   1.000
_cell.length_b   1.000
_cell.length_c   1.000
_cell.angle_alpha   90.00
_cell.angle_beta   90.00
_cell.angle_gamma   90.00
#
_symmetry.space_group_name_H-M   'P 1'
#
loop_
_entity.id
_entity.type
_entity.pdbx_description
1 polymer ?
#
loop_
_entity_poly.entity_id
_entity_poly.type
_entity_poly.pdbx_seq_one_letter_code
_entity_poly.pdbx_strand_id
1 'polypeptide(L)' 'MSGKAEGKIHLGKADVYVHVKGKSGATVTHVDVELDELNDIIKPGENSYVGGKKGGIFLGLKKEMISRAEKKKK' A
#
# COMPACT_ATOMS: atom_id res chain seq x y z
N MET A 1 2.62 -1.80 17.24
CA MET A 1 4.04 -2.20 17.08
C MET A 1 4.64 -1.47 15.87
N SER A 2 5.30 -0.35 16.10
CA SER A 2 6.05 0.44 15.10
C SER A 2 7.53 0.06 15.14
N GLY A 3 8.18 -0.08 13.98
CA GLY A 3 9.61 -0.41 13.86
C GLY A 3 9.90 -1.65 13.00
N LYS A 4 11.13 -1.69 12.42
CA LYS A 4 11.72 -2.87 11.78
C LYS A 4 11.74 -4.00 12.82
N ALA A 5 11.07 -5.08 12.50
CA ALA A 5 11.04 -6.31 13.30
C ALA A 5 11.36 -7.45 12.33
N GLU A 6 11.76 -8.60 12.88
CA GLU A 6 12.01 -9.81 12.09
C GLU A 6 10.81 -10.09 11.16
N GLY A 7 11.07 -10.23 9.86
CA GLY A 7 10.04 -10.42 8.83
C GLY A 7 9.43 -9.15 8.21
N LYS A 8 9.81 -7.93 8.62
CA LYS A 8 9.33 -6.68 8.00
C LYS A 8 10.31 -6.12 6.97
N ILE A 9 9.87 -6.06 5.73
CA ILE A 9 10.59 -5.37 4.64
C ILE A 9 10.26 -3.88 4.72
N HIS A 10 11.28 -3.03 4.83
CA HIS A 10 11.10 -1.58 4.76
C HIS A 10 11.21 -1.15 3.30
N LEU A 11 10.09 -0.73 2.71
CA LEU A 11 10.03 -0.29 1.31
C LEU A 11 10.52 1.16 1.12
N GLY A 12 10.28 2.04 2.10
CA GLY A 12 10.69 3.44 2.01
C GLY A 12 9.76 4.37 2.79
N LYS A 13 9.81 5.67 2.46
CA LYS A 13 8.83 6.67 2.87
C LYS A 13 7.88 6.91 1.71
N ALA A 14 6.59 6.75 1.95
CA ALA A 14 5.55 7.00 0.95
C ALA A 14 4.87 8.33 1.24
N ASP A 15 4.42 9.00 0.19
CA ASP A 15 3.51 10.13 0.31
C ASP A 15 2.07 9.62 0.40
N VAL A 16 1.27 10.26 1.25
CA VAL A 16 -0.11 9.83 1.53
C VAL A 16 -1.05 11.00 1.37
N TYR A 17 -2.03 10.85 0.48
CA TYR A 17 -2.98 11.89 0.12
C TYR A 17 -4.41 11.43 0.37
N VAL A 18 -5.29 12.38 0.69
CA VAL A 18 -6.73 12.17 0.62
C VAL A 18 -7.23 12.81 -0.66
N HIS A 19 -7.58 11.99 -1.66
CA HIS A 19 -8.15 12.48 -2.90
C HIS A 19 -9.65 12.70 -2.72
N VAL A 20 -10.03 13.98 -2.62
CA VAL A 20 -11.42 14.38 -2.32
C VAL A 20 -12.31 14.28 -3.56
N LYS A 21 -13.49 13.67 -3.41
CA LYS A 21 -14.51 13.57 -4.45
C LYS A 21 -14.80 14.91 -5.12
N GLY A 22 -14.87 14.91 -6.45
CA GLY A 22 -15.15 16.09 -7.27
C GLY A 22 -13.95 17.01 -7.51
N LYS A 23 -12.77 16.68 -6.97
CA LYS A 23 -11.52 17.38 -7.26
C LYS A 23 -10.63 16.50 -8.15
N SER A 24 -9.97 17.11 -9.13
CA SER A 24 -9.01 16.44 -10.03
C SER A 24 -9.51 15.10 -10.59
N GLY A 25 -10.80 15.02 -10.96
CA GLY A 25 -11.39 13.81 -11.56
C GLY A 25 -11.78 12.68 -10.58
N ALA A 26 -11.61 12.83 -9.27
CA ALA A 26 -12.05 11.81 -8.31
C ALA A 26 -13.57 11.63 -8.30
N THR A 27 -14.03 10.41 -8.58
CA THR A 27 -15.44 10.02 -8.49
C THR A 27 -15.87 9.69 -7.05
N VAL A 28 -14.91 9.30 -6.20
CA VAL A 28 -15.10 8.98 -4.78
C VAL A 28 -13.97 9.56 -3.94
N THR A 29 -14.23 9.83 -2.66
CA THR A 29 -13.16 10.23 -1.73
C THR A 29 -12.38 8.99 -1.30
N HIS A 30 -11.07 8.98 -1.51
CA HIS A 30 -10.19 7.85 -1.19
C HIS A 30 -8.82 8.32 -0.71
N VAL A 31 -7.98 7.37 -0.29
CA VAL A 31 -6.61 7.63 0.17
C VAL A 31 -5.64 7.03 -0.84
N ASP A 32 -4.72 7.84 -1.32
CA ASP A 32 -3.62 7.41 -2.17
C ASP A 32 -2.35 7.27 -1.34
N VAL A 33 -1.61 6.19 -1.59
CA VAL A 33 -0.29 5.93 -1.00
C VAL A 33 0.68 5.76 -2.16
N GLU A 34 1.52 6.75 -2.38
CA GLU A 34 2.41 6.83 -3.53
C GLU A 34 3.84 6.45 -3.13
N LEU A 35 4.35 5.37 -3.73
CA LEU A 35 5.72 4.89 -3.60
C LEU A 35 6.05 3.99 -4.79
N ASP A 36 7.13 4.29 -5.52
CA ASP A 36 7.51 3.55 -6.73
C ASP A 36 7.67 2.05 -6.47
N GLU A 37 8.24 1.65 -5.34
CA GLU A 37 8.44 0.25 -4.96
C GLU A 37 7.14 -0.53 -4.75
N LEU A 38 6.00 0.15 -4.50
CA LEU A 38 4.69 -0.52 -4.38
C LEU A 38 4.20 -1.06 -5.72
N ASN A 39 4.59 -0.46 -6.84
CA ASN A 39 4.19 -0.89 -8.19
C ASN A 39 4.69 -2.30 -8.55
N ASP A 40 5.81 -2.73 -7.93
CA ASP A 40 6.32 -4.09 -8.09
C ASP A 40 5.49 -5.13 -7.33
N ILE A 41 4.73 -4.70 -6.32
CA ILE A 41 3.91 -5.56 -5.47
C ILE A 41 2.46 -5.59 -5.99
N ILE A 42 1.86 -4.41 -6.14
CA ILE A 42 0.46 -4.21 -6.58
C ILE A 42 0.50 -3.54 -7.95
N LYS A 43 0.13 -4.27 -9.00
CA LYS A 43 0.16 -3.74 -10.37
C LYS A 43 -1.09 -2.89 -10.67
N PRO A 44 -1.01 -1.96 -11.63
CA PRO A 44 -2.17 -1.21 -12.10
C PRO A 44 -3.36 -2.12 -12.43
N GLY A 45 -4.54 -1.76 -11.91
CA GLY A 45 -5.77 -2.54 -12.09
C GLY A 45 -5.98 -3.68 -11.09
N GLU A 46 -4.98 -4.04 -10.28
CA GLU A 46 -5.17 -5.00 -9.20
C GLU A 46 -5.77 -4.33 -7.97
N ASN A 47 -6.65 -5.04 -7.27
CA ASN A 47 -7.24 -4.61 -6.01
C ASN A 47 -6.80 -5.50 -4.84
N SER A 48 -6.77 -4.91 -3.66
CA SER A 48 -6.34 -5.53 -2.40
C SER A 48 -7.35 -5.19 -1.30
N TYR A 49 -7.23 -5.86 -0.15
CA TYR A 49 -8.04 -5.56 1.01
C TYR A 49 -7.41 -4.41 1.79
N VAL A 50 -8.22 -3.50 2.32
CA VAL A 50 -7.77 -2.43 3.20
C VAL A 50 -8.47 -2.55 4.55
N GLY A 51 -7.72 -2.34 5.63
CA GLY A 51 -8.25 -2.35 6.99
C GLY A 51 -7.58 -1.31 7.88
N GLY A 52 -8.36 -0.73 8.78
CA GLY A 52 -7.84 0.16 9.82
C GLY A 52 -7.06 -0.64 10.87
N LYS A 53 -6.01 -0.03 11.42
CA LYS A 53 -5.30 -0.54 12.60
C LYS A 53 -4.93 0.62 13.51
N LYS A 54 -4.58 0.32 14.76
CA LYS A 54 -4.07 1.37 15.67
C LYS A 54 -2.84 2.05 15.05
N GLY A 55 -2.95 3.34 14.77
CA GLY A 55 -1.90 4.16 14.18
C GLY A 55 -1.75 4.08 12.65
N GLY A 56 -2.78 3.63 11.91
CA GLY A 56 -2.80 3.74 10.45
C GLY A 56 -3.70 2.71 9.77
N ILE A 57 -3.28 2.25 8.59
CA ILE A 57 -3.96 1.20 7.82
C ILE A 57 -3.03 0.02 7.55
N PHE A 58 -3.59 -1.10 7.10
CA PHE A 58 -2.86 -2.18 6.46
C PHE A 58 -3.52 -2.56 5.13
N LEU A 59 -2.71 -3.09 4.23
CA LEU A 59 -3.13 -3.67 2.96
C LEU A 59 -2.94 -5.19 3.03
N GLY A 60 -4.01 -5.94 2.80
CA GLY A 60 -4.00 -7.40 2.75
C GLY A 60 -3.70 -7.89 1.34
N LEU A 61 -2.48 -8.37 1.11
CA LEU A 61 -2.02 -8.81 -0.20
C LEU A 61 -2.68 -10.12 -0.65
N LYS A 62 -2.99 -10.22 -1.95
CA LYS A 62 -3.44 -11.48 -2.59
C LYS A 62 -2.25 -12.37 -2.93
N LYS A 63 -2.51 -13.65 -3.23
CA LYS A 63 -1.48 -14.67 -3.50
C LYS A 63 -0.35 -14.19 -4.43
N GLU A 64 -0.70 -13.60 -5.58
CA GLU A 64 0.32 -13.12 -6.54
C GLU A 64 1.11 -11.91 -6.03
N MET A 65 0.46 -11.02 -5.29
CA MET A 65 1.11 -9.86 -4.67
C MET A 65 2.06 -10.30 -3.54
N ILE A 66 1.67 -11.32 -2.76
CA ILE A 66 2.54 -11.91 -1.72
C ILE A 66 3.82 -12.44 -2.35
N SER A 67 3.71 -13.22 -3.43
CA SER A 67 4.89 -13.75 -4.14
C SER A 67 5.83 -12.64 -4.62
N ARG A 68 5.29 -11.52 -5.11
CA ARG A 68 6.10 -10.36 -5.53
C ARG A 68 6.73 -9.64 -4.33
N ALA A 69 5.99 -9.44 -3.25
CA ALA A 69 6.50 -8.81 -2.03
C ALA A 69 7.61 -9.64 -1.39
N GLU A 70 7.49 -10.97 -1.37
CA GLU A 70 8.50 -11.86 -0.79
C GLU A 70 9.80 -11.90 -1.60
N LYS A 71 9.74 -11.71 -2.93
CA LYS A 71 10.94 -11.53 -3.77
C LYS A 71 11.74 -10.27 -3.41
N LYS A 72 11.12 -9.31 -2.72
CA LYS A 72 11.83 -8.12 -2.19
C LYS A 72 12.55 -8.41 -0.87
N LYS A 73 12.44 -9.62 -0.28
CA LYS A 73 13.30 -10.04 0.82
C LYS A 73 14.74 -10.16 0.29
N LYS A 74 15.59 -9.22 0.67
CA LYS A 74 17.03 -9.45 0.71
C LYS A 74 17.37 -10.17 2.01
#